data_AF-A0A8X6WE36-F1
#
_entry.id   AF-A0A8X6WE36-F1
#
_cell.length_a   1.000
_cell.length_b   1.000
_cell.length_c   1.000
_cell.angle_alpha   90.00
_cell.angle_beta   90.00
_cell.angle_gamma   90.00
#
_symmetry.space_group_name_H-M   'P 1'
#
loop_
_entity.id
_entity.type
_entity.pdbx_description
1 polymer ?
#
loop_
_entity_poly.entity_id
_entity_poly.type
_entity_poly.pdbx_seq_one_letter_code
_entity_poly.pdbx_strand_id
1 'polypeptide(L)'
;MSVARRLGLGCSRQTNTREDRHIIQHSRITPTVSLFSIQTQTAPSLRASVSIRTIIRRLVEEQLLSLRSSRVLPFEPTQHRFCLEWYHTWWD
;
A
#
# COMPACT_ATOMS: atom_id res chain seq x y z
N MET A 1 -14.18 19.93 13.17
CA MET A 1 -14.90 19.68 11.90
C MET A 1 -14.90 18.18 11.62
N SER A 2 -16.03 17.51 11.82
CA SER A 2 -16.17 16.06 11.66
C SER A 2 -16.40 15.72 10.18
N VAL A 3 -15.40 15.12 9.54
CA VAL A 3 -15.51 14.64 8.16
C VAL A 3 -16.44 13.43 8.12
N ALA A 4 -17.69 13.66 7.71
CA ALA A 4 -18.65 12.59 7.46
C ALA A 4 -18.18 11.78 6.23
N ARG A 5 -17.74 10.54 6.47
CA ARG A 5 -17.31 9.59 5.45
C ARG A 5 -18.55 9.20 4.63
N ARG A 6 -18.68 9.71 3.39
CA ARG A 6 -19.76 9.33 2.48
C ARG A 6 -19.69 7.82 2.23
N LEU A 7 -20.67 7.07 2.71
CA LEU A 7 -20.90 5.68 2.30
C LEU A 7 -21.48 5.71 0.89
N GLY A 8 -20.59 5.66 -0.11
CA GLY A 8 -21.02 5.48 -1.49
C GLY A 8 -21.77 4.16 -1.64
N LEU A 9 -22.90 4.18 -2.34
CA LEU A 9 -23.68 3.01 -2.78
C LEU A 9 -22.94 2.22 -3.88
N GLY A 10 -21.66 1.90 -3.63
CA GLY A 10 -20.79 1.22 -4.57
C GLY A 10 -20.89 -0.28 -4.40
N CYS A 11 -21.13 -0.98 -5.52
CA CYS A 11 -20.97 -2.42 -5.79
C CYS A 11 -20.67 -3.32 -4.57
N SER A 12 -21.53 -4.33 -4.37
CA SER A 12 -21.38 -5.36 -3.33
C SER A 12 -19.92 -5.82 -3.20
N ARG A 13 -19.37 -5.67 -1.99
CA ARG A 13 -17.98 -6.03 -1.70
C ARG A 13 -17.85 -7.54 -1.79
N GLN A 14 -16.92 -8.00 -2.62
CA GLN A 14 -16.57 -9.42 -2.69
C GLN A 14 -15.75 -9.90 -1.49
N THR A 15 -15.34 -8.99 -0.59
CA THR A 15 -14.60 -9.35 0.64
C THR A 15 -15.43 -9.14 1.90
N ASN A 16 -15.34 -10.08 2.83
CA ASN A 16 -15.92 -9.96 4.17
C ASN A 16 -14.99 -9.17 5.11
N THR A 17 -15.55 -8.56 6.15
CA THR A 17 -14.86 -7.77 7.19
C THR A 17 -13.68 -8.50 7.83
N ARG A 18 -13.76 -9.83 8.00
CA ARG A 18 -12.65 -10.63 8.54
C ARG A 18 -11.45 -10.68 7.58
N GLU A 19 -11.73 -10.73 6.29
CA GLU A 19 -10.72 -10.80 5.22
C GLU A 19 -10.00 -9.47 5.09
N ASP A 20 -10.75 -8.38 5.08
CA ASP A 20 -10.20 -7.03 5.07
C ASP A 20 -9.27 -6.84 6.28
N ARG A 21 -9.69 -7.28 7.48
CA ARG A 21 -8.87 -7.17 8.68
C ARG A 21 -7.59 -7.98 8.59
N HIS A 22 -7.64 -9.20 8.04
CA HIS A 22 -6.45 -10.03 7.85
C HIS A 22 -5.46 -9.39 6.86
N ILE A 23 -5.94 -8.89 5.72
CA ILE A 23 -5.12 -8.17 4.73
C ILE A 23 -4.40 -6.98 5.37
N ILE A 24 -5.15 -6.18 6.14
CA ILE A 24 -4.64 -4.96 6.81
C ILE A 24 -3.63 -5.32 7.89
N GLN A 25 -3.96 -6.27 8.78
CA GLN A 25 -3.05 -6.68 9.86
C GLN A 25 -1.76 -7.26 9.31
N HIS A 26 -1.85 -8.17 8.34
CA HIS A 26 -0.66 -8.79 7.75
C HIS A 26 0.25 -7.76 7.08
N SER A 27 -0.33 -6.79 6.37
CA SER A 27 0.44 -5.74 5.68
C SER A 27 1.02 -4.71 6.65
N ARG A 28 0.39 -4.49 7.81
CA ARG A 28 0.97 -3.65 8.88
C ARG A 28 2.12 -4.32 9.61
N ILE A 29 2.01 -5.62 9.86
CA ILE A 29 3.07 -6.41 10.53
C ILE A 29 4.29 -6.56 9.61
N THR A 30 4.05 -6.74 8.30
CA THR A 30 5.12 -6.95 7.32
C THR A 30 4.90 -6.07 6.09
N PRO A 31 5.38 -4.81 6.11
CA PRO A 31 5.15 -3.85 5.03
C PRO A 31 5.87 -4.22 3.72
N THR A 32 6.87 -5.11 3.78
CA THR A 32 7.59 -5.64 2.61
C THR A 32 6.96 -6.89 2.01
N VAL A 33 5.83 -7.37 2.55
CA VAL A 33 5.18 -8.58 2.07
C VAL A 33 4.67 -8.39 0.64
N SER A 34 4.88 -9.40 -0.22
CA SER A 34 4.38 -9.34 -1.59
C SER A 34 2.85 -9.47 -1.63
N LEU A 35 2.22 -8.85 -2.63
CA LEU A 35 0.77 -8.98 -2.85
C LEU A 35 0.34 -10.44 -3.06
N PHE A 36 1.19 -11.24 -3.71
CA PHE A 36 0.95 -12.67 -3.92
C PHE A 36 1.00 -13.44 -2.60
N SER A 37 1.95 -13.12 -1.72
CA SER A 37 2.03 -13.70 -0.37
C SER A 37 0.80 -13.36 0.48
N ILE A 38 0.31 -12.12 0.41
CA ILE A 38 -0.95 -11.74 1.07
C ILE A 38 -2.12 -12.56 0.50
N GLN A 39 -2.16 -12.75 -0.82
CA GLN A 39 -3.20 -13.53 -1.48
C GLN A 39 -3.17 -15.00 -1.06
N THR A 40 -1.99 -15.62 -1.02
CA THR A 40 -1.82 -17.03 -0.63
C THR A 40 -2.03 -17.29 0.85
N GLN A 41 -1.88 -16.29 1.73
CA GLN A 41 -2.16 -16.42 3.16
C GLN A 41 -3.61 -16.10 3.51
N THR A 42 -4.27 -15.26 2.72
CA THR A 42 -5.71 -15.03 2.84
C THR A 42 -6.49 -16.23 2.31
N ALA A 43 -6.09 -16.81 1.17
CA ALA A 43 -6.73 -17.97 0.55
C ALA A 43 -6.99 -19.19 1.46
N PRO A 44 -6.07 -19.70 2.31
CA PRO A 44 -6.29 -20.88 3.14
C PRO A 44 -7.32 -20.67 4.24
N SER A 45 -7.63 -19.42 4.60
CA SER A 45 -8.72 -19.09 5.54
C SER A 45 -10.10 -19.00 4.87
N LEU A 46 -10.18 -19.21 3.55
CA LEU A 46 -11.29 -18.78 2.69
C LEU A 46 -11.69 -19.86 1.66
N ARG A 47 -13.00 -19.94 1.34
CA ARG A 47 -13.50 -20.81 0.25
C ARG A 47 -13.24 -20.22 -1.15
N ALA A 48 -12.91 -18.94 -1.26
CA ALA A 48 -12.66 -18.24 -2.52
C ALA A 48 -11.45 -17.31 -2.40
N SER A 49 -10.62 -17.26 -3.44
CA SER A 49 -9.41 -16.41 -3.45
C SER A 49 -9.78 -14.94 -3.68
N VAL A 50 -9.26 -14.06 -2.81
CA VAL A 50 -9.39 -12.61 -2.99
C VAL A 50 -8.49 -12.19 -4.17
N SER A 51 -9.01 -11.39 -5.10
CA SER A 51 -8.20 -10.90 -6.22
C SER A 51 -7.10 -9.94 -5.75
N ILE A 52 -5.95 -9.93 -6.42
CA ILE A 52 -4.85 -8.98 -6.16
C ILE A 52 -5.34 -7.53 -6.25
N ARG A 53 -6.22 -7.22 -7.21
CA ARG A 53 -6.80 -5.89 -7.38
C ARG A 53 -7.60 -5.46 -6.16
N THR A 54 -8.31 -6.41 -5.53
CA THR A 54 -9.04 -6.16 -4.28
C THR A 54 -8.07 -5.88 -3.13
N ILE A 55 -6.98 -6.64 -3.02
CA ILE A 55 -5.94 -6.42 -2.01
C ILE A 55 -5.32 -5.04 -2.17
N ILE A 56 -4.88 -4.66 -3.38
CA ILE A 56 -4.31 -3.33 -3.67
C ILE A 56 -5.28 -2.23 -3.24
N ARG A 57 -6.55 -2.34 -3.64
CA ARG A 57 -7.57 -1.36 -3.27
C ARG A 57 -7.69 -1.20 -1.75
N ARG A 58 -7.68 -2.30 -0.99
CA ARG A 58 -7.72 -2.25 0.48
C ARG A 58 -6.51 -1.58 1.08
N LEU A 59 -5.32 -1.90 0.58
CA LEU A 59 -4.09 -1.28 1.07
C LEU A 59 -4.05 0.23 0.79
N VAL A 60 -4.61 0.67 -0.33
CA VAL A 60 -4.72 2.09 -0.69
C VAL A 60 -5.76 2.81 0.16
N GLU A 61 -6.94 2.21 0.35
CA GLU A 61 -7.99 2.73 1.23
C GLU A 61 -7.46 2.95 2.66
N GLU A 62 -6.58 2.07 3.13
CA GLU A 62 -5.95 2.12 4.45
C GLU A 62 -4.59 2.83 4.46
N GLN A 63 -4.17 3.42 3.34
CA GLN A 63 -2.90 4.15 3.19
C GLN A 63 -1.65 3.31 3.51
N LEU A 64 -1.76 1.99 3.44
CA LEU A 64 -0.67 1.02 3.61
C LEU A 64 0.11 0.80 2.32
N LEU A 65 -0.45 1.20 1.18
CA LEU A 65 0.23 1.15 -0.11
C LEU A 65 0.04 2.50 -0.82
N SER A 66 1.15 3.17 -1.08
CA SER A 66 1.14 4.34 -1.95
C SER A 66 1.09 3.89 -3.40
N LEU A 67 -0.05 4.10 -4.07
CA LEU A 67 -0.17 3.91 -5.52
C LEU A 67 0.55 5.00 -6.33
N ARG A 68 1.11 6.03 -5.67
CA ARG A 68 2.00 6.94 -6.37
C ARG A 68 3.21 6.11 -6.76
N SER A 69 3.31 5.80 -8.05
CA SER A 69 4.60 5.60 -8.69
C SER A 69 5.49 6.71 -8.16
N SER A 70 6.44 6.35 -7.28
CA SER A 70 7.68 7.09 -7.18
C SER A 70 8.25 7.00 -8.58
N ARG A 71 7.93 8.00 -9.41
CA ARG A 71 8.71 8.25 -10.62
C ARG A 71 10.07 8.64 -10.06
N VAL A 72 10.91 7.63 -9.88
CA VAL A 72 12.33 7.85 -9.68
C VAL A 72 12.78 8.43 -11.02
N LEU A 73 12.75 9.76 -11.11
CA LEU A 73 13.49 10.46 -12.13
C LEU A 73 14.94 10.02 -11.89
N PRO A 74 15.59 9.34 -12.85
CA PRO A 74 17.01 9.09 -12.74
C PRO A 74 17.64 10.47 -12.59
N PHE A 75 18.22 10.72 -11.41
CA PHE A 75 19.01 11.92 -11.23
C PHE A 75 20.19 11.81 -12.17
N GLU A 76 20.38 12.83 -13.01
CA GLU A 76 21.62 12.94 -13.76
C GLU A 76 22.80 12.93 -12.76
N PRO A 77 23.97 12.37 -13.11
CA PRO A 77 25.10 12.26 -12.19
C PRO A 77 25.46 13.59 -11.51
N THR A 78 25.26 14.71 -12.19
CA THR A 78 25.45 16.07 -11.69
C THR A 78 24.46 16.44 -10.58
N GLN A 79 23.19 16.06 -10.72
CA GLN A 79 22.16 16.32 -9.72
C GLN A 79 22.39 15.49 -8.45
N HIS A 80 22.86 14.25 -8.60
CA HIS A 80 23.24 13.41 -7.47
C HIS A 80 24.41 14.02 -6.69
N ARG A 81 25.41 14.59 -7.37
CA ARG A 81 26.52 15.32 -6.72
C ARG A 81 26.03 16.53 -5.94
N PHE A 82 25.15 17.35 -6.51
CA PHE A 82 24.59 18.51 -5.79
C PHE A 82 23.78 18.12 -4.55
N CYS A 83 23.01 17.03 -4.61
CA CYS A 83 22.29 16.52 -3.43
C CYS A 83 23.25 16.04 -2.33
N LEU A 84 24.35 15.38 -2.70
CA LEU A 84 25.38 14.95 -1.75
C LEU A 84 26.14 16.12 -1.16
N GLU A 85 26.54 17.10 -1.97
CA GLU A 85 27.17 18.34 -1.50
C GLU A 85 26.26 19.10 -0.54
N TRP A 86 24.96 19.20 -0.85
CA TRP A 86 23.96 19.77 0.04
C TRP A 86 23.87 18.99 1.37
N TYR A 87 23.85 17.65 1.32
CA TYR A 87 23.84 16.85 2.54
C TYR A 87 25.10 17.08 3.40
N HIS A 88 26.27 17.16 2.78
CA HIS A 88 27.53 17.38 3.48
C HIS A 88 27.70 18.82 4.02
N THR A 89 27.10 19.81 3.38
CA THR A 89 27.20 21.22 3.83
C THR A 89 26.27 21.60 4.98
N TRP A 90 25.23 20.80 5.23
CA TRP A 90 24.22 21.09 6.25
C TRP A 90 24.28 20.16 7.47
N TRP A 91 25.23 19.23 7.49
CA TRP A 91 25.41 18.27 8.59
C TRP A 91 26.76 18.40 9.34
N ASP A 92 27.47 19.51 9.13
CA ASP A 92 28.54 20.03 9.99
C ASP A 92 27.99 21.13 10.93
#